data_AF-A0A3E1EAB3-F1
#
_entry.id   AF-A0A3E1EAB3-F1
#
_cell.length_a   1.000
_cell.length_b   1.000
_cell.length_c   1.000
_cell.angle_alpha   90.00
_cell.angle_beta   90.00
_cell.angle_gamma   90.00
#
_symmetry.space_group_name_H-M   'P 1'
#
loop_
_entity.id
_entity.type
_entity.pdbx_description
1 polymer ?
#
loop_
_entity_poly.entity_id
_entity_poly.type
_entity_poly.pdbx_seq_one_letter_code
_entity_poly.pdbx_strand_id
1 'polypeptide(L)'
;MSSTSHRLAAAMFVLSALQAFGQGESAVPLLGHGGARYRLETSWAKVKPTVGPVINAHALAEDRDGRIYLVTDHPQNDFLVFEKNGDYVRAIRAGLGGGHGLEIFESGGREYLLHIDCGWHFAAEGWNPSAGQGRVTLLTTSGKVIRKFATPAELGVKDGKFMPCDAAHTPAGTLLIADGYGSNYIYEYSLEGALLNKWGGPSRSAANLSNAHGISIDADDPRGPLVWVPSRSENQIKAFRLDGSYLETLDLPGTFAGQLVFRGDKIYTAVCWSKEKGTGKRLANSGFVLVLDRKSKRVISAPGGSEPVYLEGKLQPLHQTVPIFKHCHDLYVDRAGDIYVGEWNAERRYPYKLVLEGSGSR
;
A
#
# COMPACT_ATOMS: atom_id res chain seq x y z
N MET A 1 -61.37 -71.40 14.82
CA MET A 1 -61.11 -70.23 15.69
C MET A 1 -59.74 -69.69 15.33
N SER A 2 -59.70 -68.42 14.92
CA SER A 2 -58.59 -67.46 14.99
C SER A 2 -57.14 -67.97 15.03
N SER A 3 -56.34 -67.61 14.02
CA SER A 3 -55.14 -66.79 14.21
C SER A 3 -54.17 -66.95 13.03
N THR A 4 -54.20 -65.97 12.14
CA THR A 4 -53.17 -65.65 11.16
C THR A 4 -51.87 -65.25 11.86
N SER A 5 -50.78 -65.98 11.64
CA SER A 5 -49.43 -65.58 12.04
C SER A 5 -48.57 -65.28 10.81
N HIS A 6 -48.56 -64.01 10.41
CA HIS A 6 -47.49 -63.46 9.57
C HIS A 6 -46.33 -63.06 10.48
N ARG A 7 -45.13 -63.60 10.24
CA ARG A 7 -43.88 -63.02 10.73
C ARG A 7 -43.01 -62.64 9.54
N LEU A 8 -42.81 -61.33 9.41
CA LEU A 8 -42.00 -60.65 8.41
C LEU A 8 -40.54 -61.14 8.44
N ALA A 9 -39.98 -61.36 7.25
CA ALA A 9 -38.54 -61.36 7.03
C ALA A 9 -38.02 -59.92 7.21
N ALA A 10 -37.02 -59.72 8.07
CA ALA A 10 -36.30 -58.47 8.19
C ALA A 10 -35.30 -58.35 7.03
N ALA A 11 -35.59 -57.50 6.05
CA ALA A 11 -34.63 -57.09 5.04
C ALA A 11 -33.69 -56.03 5.64
N MET A 12 -32.43 -56.39 5.88
CA MET A 12 -31.38 -55.42 6.16
C MET A 12 -31.07 -54.64 4.87
N PHE A 13 -31.57 -53.41 4.77
CA PHE A 13 -31.06 -52.44 3.81
C PHE A 13 -29.77 -51.83 4.38
N VAL A 14 -28.62 -52.30 3.90
CA VAL A 14 -27.36 -51.57 4.06
C VAL A 14 -27.40 -50.43 3.06
N LEU A 15 -27.79 -49.24 3.53
CA LEU A 15 -27.67 -48.01 2.75
C LEU A 15 -26.19 -47.60 2.76
N SER A 16 -25.44 -48.01 1.73
CA SER A 16 -24.11 -47.48 1.46
C SER A 16 -24.25 -46.03 1.01
N ALA A 17 -24.26 -45.10 1.96
CA ALA A 17 -24.10 -43.68 1.67
C ALA A 17 -22.65 -43.45 1.24
N LEU A 18 -22.40 -43.48 -0.08
CA LEU A 18 -21.24 -42.77 -0.64
C LEU A 18 -21.46 -41.28 -0.37
N GLN A 19 -20.88 -40.78 0.72
CA GLN A 19 -20.63 -39.35 0.85
C GLN A 19 -19.58 -39.00 -0.20
N ALA A 20 -20.04 -38.42 -1.31
CA ALA A 20 -19.19 -37.64 -2.17
C ALA A 20 -18.62 -36.49 -1.34
N PHE A 21 -17.35 -36.58 -0.94
CA PHE A 21 -16.57 -35.44 -0.48
C PHE A 21 -16.35 -34.52 -1.68
N GLY A 22 -17.36 -33.73 -2.03
CA GLY A 22 -17.13 -32.48 -2.72
C GLY A 22 -16.38 -31.59 -1.74
N GLN A 23 -15.08 -31.41 -1.96
CA GLN A 23 -14.38 -30.25 -1.41
C GLN A 23 -15.06 -29.02 -2.03
N GLY A 24 -16.06 -28.48 -1.32
CA GLY A 24 -16.50 -27.12 -1.59
C GLY A 24 -15.30 -26.24 -1.34
N GLU A 25 -14.68 -25.73 -2.40
CA GLU A 25 -13.86 -24.53 -2.29
C GLU A 25 -14.71 -23.51 -1.56
N SER A 26 -14.34 -23.22 -0.32
CA SER A 26 -14.85 -22.08 0.42
C SER A 26 -14.71 -20.87 -0.49
N ALA A 27 -15.79 -20.43 -1.13
CA ALA A 27 -15.77 -19.27 -2.01
C ALA A 27 -15.15 -18.12 -1.21
N VAL A 28 -14.00 -17.62 -1.68
CA VAL A 28 -13.27 -16.56 -0.99
C VAL A 28 -14.23 -15.38 -0.83
N PRO A 29 -14.47 -14.88 0.40
CA PRO A 29 -15.46 -13.84 0.61
C PRO A 29 -15.10 -12.60 -0.20
N LEU A 30 -16.09 -12.00 -0.85
CA LEU A 30 -15.94 -10.67 -1.44
C LEU A 30 -15.59 -9.68 -0.32
N LEU A 31 -14.52 -8.92 -0.54
CA LEU A 31 -14.01 -7.94 0.42
C LEU A 31 -14.50 -6.55 0.04
N GLY A 32 -14.95 -5.78 1.02
CA GLY A 32 -15.38 -4.41 0.81
C GLY A 32 -16.90 -4.27 0.80
N HIS A 33 -17.37 -3.09 0.40
CA HIS A 33 -18.74 -2.63 0.63
C HIS A 33 -19.25 -1.83 -0.58
N GLY A 34 -20.57 -1.71 -0.68
CA GLY A 34 -21.22 -0.97 -1.76
C GLY A 34 -20.77 -1.41 -3.16
N GLY A 35 -20.50 -0.44 -4.05
CA GLY A 35 -20.00 -0.70 -5.41
C GLY A 35 -18.48 -0.91 -5.51
N ALA A 36 -17.76 -0.97 -4.38
CA ALA A 36 -16.31 -1.19 -4.34
C ALA A 36 -16.01 -2.47 -3.55
N ARG A 37 -16.39 -3.60 -4.13
CA ARG A 37 -16.17 -4.95 -3.60
C ARG A 37 -15.18 -5.70 -4.48
N TYR A 38 -14.40 -6.58 -3.88
CA TYR A 38 -13.27 -7.21 -4.55
C TYR A 38 -13.19 -8.69 -4.26
N ARG A 39 -12.85 -9.47 -5.28
CA ARG A 39 -12.40 -10.86 -5.12
C ARG A 39 -10.91 -10.86 -4.84
N LEU A 40 -10.49 -11.59 -3.80
CA LEU A 40 -9.08 -11.77 -3.50
C LEU A 40 -8.43 -12.81 -4.42
N GLU A 41 -7.22 -12.50 -4.88
CA GLU A 41 -6.31 -13.36 -5.61
C GLU A 41 -4.94 -13.35 -4.91
N THR A 42 -4.58 -14.46 -4.28
CA THR A 42 -3.38 -14.57 -3.45
C THR A 42 -2.13 -15.02 -4.21
N SER A 43 -2.31 -15.46 -5.46
CA SER A 43 -1.27 -16.03 -6.32
C SER A 43 -1.02 -15.22 -7.59
N TRP A 44 -1.32 -13.92 -7.56
CA TRP A 44 -1.09 -13.03 -8.70
C TRP A 44 0.38 -13.07 -9.15
N ALA A 45 1.32 -12.84 -8.23
CA ALA A 45 2.75 -12.88 -8.55
C ALA A 45 3.23 -14.32 -8.81
N LYS A 46 3.65 -14.60 -10.05
CA LYS A 46 4.12 -15.92 -10.50
C LYS A 46 5.64 -15.94 -10.54
N VAL A 47 6.25 -16.05 -9.37
CA VAL A 47 7.70 -16.20 -9.22
C VAL A 47 8.01 -17.21 -8.12
N LYS A 48 9.02 -18.05 -8.35
CA LYS A 48 9.52 -18.93 -7.29
C LYS A 48 10.34 -18.10 -6.29
N PRO A 49 10.19 -18.31 -4.97
CA PRO A 49 11.02 -17.64 -3.97
C PRO A 49 12.53 -17.80 -4.17
N THR A 50 12.97 -18.90 -4.81
CA THR A 50 14.38 -19.12 -5.14
C THR A 50 14.89 -18.26 -6.30
N VAL A 51 13.99 -17.70 -7.12
CA VAL A 51 14.32 -16.86 -8.29
C VAL A 51 14.23 -15.38 -7.92
N GLY A 52 13.12 -14.98 -7.29
CA GLY A 52 12.88 -13.60 -6.86
C GLY A 52 12.49 -13.55 -5.39
N PRO A 53 13.41 -13.86 -4.44
CA PRO A 53 13.09 -13.80 -3.02
C PRO A 53 12.71 -12.38 -2.60
N VAL A 54 11.81 -12.30 -1.63
CA VAL A 54 11.39 -11.07 -0.96
C VAL A 54 11.53 -11.24 0.55
N ILE A 55 11.80 -10.13 1.26
CA ILE A 55 11.53 -10.05 2.70
C ILE A 55 10.09 -9.57 2.91
N ASN A 56 9.68 -8.64 2.05
CA ASN A 56 8.37 -8.01 2.04
C ASN A 56 8.04 -7.48 0.65
N ALA A 57 6.80 -7.02 0.50
CA ALA A 57 6.33 -6.33 -0.68
C ALA A 57 6.06 -4.87 -0.28
N HIS A 58 7.06 -4.01 -0.36
CA HIS A 58 7.08 -2.74 0.36
C HIS A 58 6.32 -1.62 -0.37
N ALA A 59 6.58 -1.46 -1.67
CA ALA A 59 5.97 -0.44 -2.52
C ALA A 59 5.81 -0.91 -3.97
N LEU A 60 4.82 -0.37 -4.69
CA LEU A 60 4.48 -0.78 -6.06
C LEU A 60 4.30 0.43 -7.00
N ALA A 61 4.79 0.29 -8.25
CA ALA A 61 4.51 1.26 -9.31
C ALA A 61 4.42 0.59 -10.68
N GLU A 62 3.74 1.23 -11.63
CA GLU A 62 3.60 0.77 -13.01
C GLU A 62 4.46 1.64 -13.94
N ASP A 63 5.17 1.02 -14.88
CA ASP A 63 5.88 1.71 -15.96
C ASP A 63 4.97 1.98 -17.18
N ARG A 64 5.43 2.77 -18.16
CA ARG A 64 4.64 3.04 -19.38
C ARG A 64 4.27 1.80 -20.20
N ASP A 65 5.01 0.71 -20.06
CA ASP A 65 4.79 -0.54 -20.79
C ASP A 65 3.75 -1.43 -20.05
N GLY A 66 3.27 -1.01 -18.88
CA GLY A 66 2.31 -1.74 -18.06
C GLY A 66 2.94 -2.80 -17.15
N ARG A 67 4.25 -2.73 -16.94
CA ARG A 67 4.96 -3.63 -16.01
C ARG A 67 4.88 -3.07 -14.59
N ILE A 68 4.68 -3.98 -13.64
CA ILE A 68 4.56 -3.66 -12.23
C ILE A 68 5.90 -3.91 -11.54
N TYR A 69 6.44 -2.85 -10.95
CA TYR A 69 7.66 -2.85 -10.17
C TYR A 69 7.30 -2.99 -8.70
N LEU A 70 8.01 -3.87 -8.01
CA LEU A 70 7.87 -4.13 -6.59
C LEU A 70 9.20 -3.86 -5.89
N VAL A 71 9.20 -2.96 -4.91
CA VAL A 71 10.31 -2.82 -3.96
C VAL A 71 10.25 -3.93 -2.92
N THR A 72 11.42 -4.51 -2.62
CA THR A 72 11.57 -5.48 -1.52
C THR A 72 12.85 -5.20 -0.74
N ASP A 73 12.84 -5.51 0.55
CA ASP A 73 14.01 -5.39 1.43
C ASP A 73 14.97 -6.60 1.37
N HIS A 74 14.79 -7.52 0.42
CA HIS A 74 15.70 -8.65 0.31
C HIS A 74 17.04 -8.21 -0.29
N PRO A 75 18.20 -8.46 0.37
CA PRO A 75 19.51 -7.95 -0.09
C PRO A 75 19.92 -8.36 -1.52
N GLN A 76 19.32 -9.42 -2.05
CA GLN A 76 19.57 -9.89 -3.41
C GLN A 76 18.90 -9.03 -4.49
N ASN A 77 17.75 -8.41 -4.22
CA ASN A 77 16.95 -7.73 -5.23
C ASN A 77 16.41 -6.42 -4.68
N ASP A 78 16.70 -5.31 -5.34
CA ASP A 78 16.10 -4.02 -4.97
C ASP A 78 14.66 -3.93 -5.52
N PHE A 79 14.46 -4.49 -6.72
CA PHE A 79 13.14 -4.58 -7.36
C PHE A 79 12.89 -5.94 -7.99
N LEU A 80 11.63 -6.36 -7.95
CA LEU A 80 11.09 -7.39 -8.83
C LEU A 80 10.13 -6.74 -9.83
N VAL A 81 10.18 -7.18 -11.08
CA VAL A 81 9.35 -6.65 -12.17
C VAL A 81 8.46 -7.76 -12.70
N PHE A 82 7.17 -7.47 -12.82
CA PHE A 82 6.14 -8.39 -13.29
C PHE A 82 5.38 -7.79 -14.46
N GLU A 83 4.91 -8.64 -15.36
CA GLU A 83 3.83 -8.28 -16.27
C GLU A 83 2.53 -8.08 -15.47
N LYS A 84 1.56 -7.37 -16.06
CA LYS A 84 0.27 -7.11 -15.39
C LYS A 84 -0.49 -8.39 -15.00
N ASN A 85 -0.33 -9.46 -15.77
CA ASN A 85 -0.91 -10.77 -15.47
C ASN A 85 -0.15 -11.55 -14.36
N GLY A 86 0.89 -10.93 -13.78
CA GLY A 86 1.69 -11.46 -12.69
C GLY A 86 2.88 -12.32 -13.11
N ASP A 87 3.11 -12.51 -14.41
CA ASP A 87 4.28 -13.25 -14.89
C ASP A 87 5.57 -12.49 -14.53
N TYR A 88 6.54 -13.19 -13.96
CA TYR A 88 7.83 -12.60 -13.60
C TYR A 88 8.65 -12.23 -14.84
N VAL A 89 9.14 -10.98 -14.89
CA VAL A 89 9.99 -10.48 -15.98
C VAL A 89 11.46 -10.55 -15.59
N ARG A 90 11.84 -9.85 -14.50
CA ARG A 90 13.23 -9.74 -14.06
C ARG A 90 13.35 -9.22 -12.63
N ALA A 91 14.55 -9.29 -12.08
CA ALA A 91 14.96 -8.57 -10.88
C ALA A 91 15.96 -7.48 -11.24
N ILE A 92 15.94 -6.38 -10.48
CA ILE A 92 16.93 -5.30 -10.58
C ILE A 92 17.80 -5.33 -9.32
N ARG A 93 19.12 -5.22 -9.53
CA ARG A 93 20.17 -5.33 -8.50
C ARG A 93 21.14 -4.16 -8.63
N ALA A 94 20.66 -2.98 -8.28
CA ALA A 94 21.42 -1.74 -8.22
C ALA A 94 22.20 -1.56 -6.90
N GLY A 95 22.00 -2.44 -5.91
CA GLY A 95 22.73 -2.42 -4.65
C GLY A 95 22.32 -1.25 -3.76
N LEU A 96 21.01 -1.03 -3.63
CA LEU A 96 20.43 0.09 -2.88
C LEU A 96 20.29 -0.24 -1.39
N GLY A 97 20.19 -1.53 -1.05
CA GLY A 97 20.32 -2.05 0.32
C GLY A 97 18.99 -2.38 1.00
N GLY A 98 18.07 -1.42 1.07
CA GLY A 98 16.68 -1.62 1.49
C GLY A 98 15.77 -0.62 0.80
N GLY A 99 14.46 -0.77 0.98
CA GLY A 99 13.49 0.03 0.24
C GLY A 99 12.18 0.20 1.00
N HIS A 100 11.52 1.31 0.75
CA HIS A 100 10.30 1.71 1.46
C HIS A 100 9.26 2.34 0.53
N GLY A 101 9.68 3.28 -0.31
CA GLY A 101 8.83 3.98 -1.29
C GLY A 101 9.34 3.80 -2.71
N LEU A 102 8.43 3.89 -3.66
CA LEU A 102 8.68 3.75 -5.10
C LEU A 102 7.80 4.71 -5.88
N GLU A 103 8.41 5.47 -6.77
CA GLU A 103 7.69 6.27 -7.76
C GLU A 103 8.28 6.04 -9.15
N ILE A 104 7.41 5.95 -10.15
CA ILE A 104 7.80 5.99 -11.56
C ILE A 104 7.12 7.21 -12.17
N PHE A 105 7.91 8.07 -12.81
CA PHE A 105 7.41 9.30 -13.43
C PHE A 105 8.14 9.59 -14.75
N GLU A 106 7.51 10.40 -15.59
CA GLU A 106 8.11 10.90 -16.82
C GLU A 106 8.58 12.34 -16.66
N SER A 107 9.79 12.64 -17.14
CA SER A 107 10.28 14.00 -17.28
C SER A 107 11.13 14.12 -18.55
N GLY A 108 10.84 15.13 -19.38
CA GLY A 108 11.54 15.35 -20.65
C GLY A 108 11.44 14.17 -21.63
N GLY A 109 10.29 13.48 -21.69
CA GLY A 109 10.07 12.33 -22.58
C GLY A 109 10.76 11.03 -22.12
N ARG A 110 11.36 11.03 -20.93
CA ARG A 110 12.05 9.88 -20.35
C ARG A 110 11.40 9.45 -19.04
N GLU A 111 11.29 8.15 -18.85
CA GLU A 111 10.85 7.56 -17.61
C GLU A 111 11.99 7.40 -16.61
N TYR A 112 11.69 7.73 -15.37
CA TYR A 112 12.58 7.56 -14.23
C TYR A 112 11.91 6.72 -13.16
N LEU A 113 12.75 5.98 -12.44
CA LEU A 113 12.37 5.25 -11.25
C LEU A 113 13.03 5.95 -10.06
N LEU A 114 12.23 6.38 -9.10
CA LEU A 114 12.69 6.96 -7.84
C LEU A 114 12.54 5.92 -6.73
N HIS A 115 13.64 5.70 -6.03
CA HIS A 115 13.73 4.74 -4.94
C HIS A 115 13.97 5.44 -3.62
N ILE A 116 13.20 5.06 -2.61
CA ILE A 116 13.27 5.60 -1.26
C ILE A 116 13.69 4.50 -0.30
N ASP A 117 14.91 4.63 0.25
CA ASP A 117 15.44 3.83 1.35
C ASP A 117 15.20 4.58 2.66
N CYS A 118 14.33 4.04 3.52
CA CYS A 118 14.01 4.66 4.80
C CYS A 118 15.10 4.49 5.87
N GLY A 119 16.15 3.73 5.58
CA GLY A 119 17.25 3.44 6.50
C GLY A 119 16.97 2.27 7.44
N TRP A 120 15.89 1.50 7.24
CA TRP A 120 15.75 0.17 7.86
C TRP A 120 16.16 -0.89 6.84
N HIS A 121 17.15 -1.71 7.20
CA HIS A 121 17.71 -2.75 6.32
C HIS A 121 17.53 -4.13 6.94
N PHE A 122 17.28 -5.14 6.12
CA PHE A 122 16.93 -6.48 6.56
C PHE A 122 17.94 -7.51 6.05
N ALA A 123 18.17 -8.55 6.85
CA ALA A 123 19.02 -9.67 6.47
C ALA A 123 18.26 -10.66 5.57
N ALA A 124 18.97 -11.42 4.73
CA ALA A 124 18.36 -12.40 3.83
C ALA A 124 17.59 -13.49 4.61
N GLU A 125 18.05 -13.82 5.82
CA GLU A 125 17.49 -14.84 6.68
C GLU A 125 16.11 -14.48 7.25
N GLY A 126 15.72 -13.20 7.25
CA GLY A 126 14.36 -12.79 7.59
C GLY A 126 14.29 -11.46 8.34
N TRP A 127 13.35 -11.41 9.29
CA TRP A 127 13.00 -10.20 10.03
C TRP A 127 14.04 -9.85 11.11
N ASN A 128 15.17 -9.31 10.67
CA ASN A 128 16.26 -8.82 11.52
C ASN A 128 16.64 -7.40 11.09
N PRO A 129 15.86 -6.38 11.49
CA PRO A 129 16.06 -5.01 11.03
C PRO A 129 17.30 -4.39 11.68
N SER A 130 18.07 -3.69 10.88
CA SER A 130 19.18 -2.84 11.31
C SER A 130 18.98 -1.42 10.80
N ALA A 131 19.42 -0.45 11.59
CA ALA A 131 19.26 0.96 11.26
C ALA A 131 20.50 1.48 10.52
N GLY A 132 20.29 2.04 9.34
CA GLY A 132 21.26 2.76 8.52
C GLY A 132 20.83 4.21 8.27
N GLN A 133 21.57 4.90 7.41
CA GLN A 133 21.22 6.23 6.88
C GLN A 133 20.25 6.05 5.71
N GLY A 134 19.08 6.71 5.76
CA GLY A 134 18.14 6.70 4.66
C GLY A 134 18.66 7.46 3.44
N ARG A 135 18.16 7.10 2.25
CA ARG A 135 18.64 7.58 0.95
C ARG A 135 17.49 7.72 -0.03
N VAL A 136 17.62 8.68 -0.95
CA VAL A 136 16.77 8.77 -2.14
C VAL A 136 17.65 8.66 -3.38
N THR A 137 17.26 7.80 -4.32
CA THR A 137 18.05 7.50 -5.53
C THR A 137 17.16 7.55 -6.76
N LEU A 138 17.60 8.30 -7.77
CA LEU A 138 16.99 8.33 -9.10
C LEU A 138 17.69 7.30 -10.00
N LEU A 139 16.89 6.49 -10.68
CA LEU A 139 17.33 5.44 -11.58
C LEU A 139 16.58 5.53 -12.92
N THR A 140 17.13 4.84 -13.91
CA THR A 140 16.34 4.37 -15.06
C THR A 140 15.48 3.18 -14.65
N THR A 141 14.43 2.89 -15.41
CA THR A 141 13.58 1.69 -15.22
C THR A 141 14.30 0.37 -15.51
N SER A 142 15.52 0.42 -16.07
CA SER A 142 16.42 -0.73 -16.18
C SER A 142 17.35 -0.91 -14.96
N GLY A 143 17.30 -0.01 -13.97
CA GLY A 143 18.09 -0.08 -12.75
C GLY A 143 19.44 0.64 -12.79
N LYS A 144 19.78 1.35 -13.86
CA LYS A 144 20.97 2.20 -13.87
C LYS A 144 20.74 3.42 -12.97
N VAL A 145 21.57 3.57 -11.94
CA VAL A 145 21.60 4.76 -11.07
C VAL A 145 21.99 5.99 -11.88
N ILE A 146 21.19 7.05 -11.77
CA ILE A 146 21.42 8.36 -12.37
C ILE A 146 21.95 9.32 -11.30
N ARG A 147 21.30 9.34 -10.13
CA ARG A 147 21.63 10.27 -9.05
C ARG A 147 21.30 9.66 -7.69
N LYS A 148 22.15 9.97 -6.71
CA LYS A 148 21.84 9.84 -5.29
C LYS A 148 21.68 11.26 -4.75
N PHE A 149 20.56 11.54 -4.08
CA PHE A 149 20.31 12.85 -3.51
C PHE A 149 21.07 12.99 -2.19
N ALA A 150 21.70 14.13 -1.98
CA ALA A 150 22.30 14.46 -0.69
C ALA A 150 21.18 14.54 0.35
N THR A 151 21.47 14.04 1.55
CA THR A 151 20.60 14.21 2.71
C THR A 151 20.54 15.68 3.12
N PRO A 152 19.48 16.11 3.83
CA PRO A 152 19.43 17.47 4.38
C PRO A 152 20.67 17.83 5.20
N ALA A 153 21.20 16.88 5.98
CA ALA A 153 22.41 17.08 6.81
C ALA A 153 23.67 17.33 5.98
N GLU A 154 23.86 16.62 4.86
CA GLU A 154 24.98 16.84 3.93
C GLU A 154 24.88 18.22 3.25
N LEU A 155 23.68 18.79 3.19
CA LEU A 155 23.42 20.16 2.70
C LEU A 155 23.41 21.21 3.83
N GLY A 156 23.83 20.84 5.05
CA GLY A 156 23.96 21.75 6.18
C GLY A 156 22.69 21.98 6.99
N VAL A 157 21.60 21.26 6.70
CA VAL A 157 20.33 21.34 7.46
C VAL A 157 20.38 20.44 8.69
N LYS A 158 20.04 20.99 9.86
CA LYS A 158 20.18 20.31 11.16
C LYS A 158 18.85 19.82 11.74
N ASP A 159 18.14 18.98 10.98
CA ASP A 159 16.83 18.44 11.39
C ASP A 159 16.90 17.03 12.00
N GLY A 160 18.10 16.49 12.19
CA GLY A 160 18.33 15.15 12.72
C GLY A 160 18.60 14.12 11.62
N LYS A 161 18.32 12.85 11.93
CA LYS A 161 18.59 11.73 11.02
C LYS A 161 17.54 11.70 9.90
N PHE A 162 18.00 11.67 8.66
CA PHE A 162 17.14 11.53 7.48
C PHE A 162 16.74 10.06 7.28
N MET A 163 15.45 9.79 7.36
CA MET A 163 14.80 8.47 7.22
C MET A 163 13.50 8.63 6.41
N PRO A 164 13.61 8.85 5.09
CA PRO A 164 12.49 9.16 4.22
C PRO A 164 11.56 7.95 4.06
N CYS A 165 10.27 8.19 4.12
CA CYS A 165 9.27 7.16 3.88
C CYS A 165 8.87 7.13 2.40
N ASP A 166 8.71 8.28 1.76
CA ASP A 166 8.15 8.32 0.41
C ASP A 166 8.54 9.61 -0.32
N ALA A 167 8.31 9.65 -1.63
CA ALA A 167 8.51 10.84 -2.45
C ALA A 167 7.48 10.95 -3.58
N ALA A 168 7.26 12.18 -4.05
CA ALA A 168 6.41 12.47 -5.19
C ALA A 168 7.04 13.50 -6.14
N HIS A 169 6.99 13.25 -7.43
CA HIS A 169 7.39 14.16 -8.48
C HIS A 169 6.28 15.18 -8.75
N THR A 170 6.64 16.47 -8.75
CA THR A 170 5.68 17.55 -8.90
C THR A 170 5.48 17.95 -10.37
N PRO A 171 4.35 18.57 -10.72
CA PRO A 171 4.17 19.18 -12.03
C PRO A 171 5.21 20.27 -12.38
N ALA A 172 5.90 20.82 -11.37
CA ALA A 172 6.97 21.78 -11.56
C ALA A 172 8.34 21.14 -11.88
N GLY A 173 8.42 19.80 -11.92
CA GLY A 173 9.67 19.08 -12.17
C GLY A 173 10.58 18.97 -10.95
N THR A 174 10.04 19.12 -9.74
CA THR A 174 10.74 18.94 -8.46
C THR A 174 10.31 17.63 -7.79
N LEU A 175 11.01 17.23 -6.74
CA LEU A 175 10.67 16.09 -5.90
C LEU A 175 10.30 16.57 -4.49
N LEU A 176 9.17 16.15 -3.98
CA LEU A 176 8.80 16.31 -2.57
C LEU A 176 9.10 15.01 -1.84
N ILE A 177 9.93 15.05 -0.80
CA ILE A 177 10.36 13.88 -0.04
C ILE A 177 9.83 13.98 1.39
N ALA A 178 9.05 12.98 1.81
CA ALA A 178 8.47 12.90 3.15
C ALA A 178 9.41 12.16 4.11
N ASP A 179 10.00 12.89 5.07
CA ASP A 179 10.94 12.36 6.06
C ASP A 179 10.24 11.76 7.29
N GLY A 180 9.31 10.83 7.04
CA GLY A 180 8.33 10.37 8.04
C GLY A 180 8.87 9.55 9.21
N TYR A 181 10.04 8.90 9.11
CA TYR A 181 10.68 8.22 10.25
C TYR A 181 11.77 9.07 10.91
N GLY A 182 12.14 10.19 10.29
CA GLY A 182 13.08 11.16 10.81
C GLY A 182 12.37 12.39 11.34
N SER A 183 12.56 13.50 10.65
CA SER A 183 12.14 14.83 11.09
C SER A 183 10.64 15.13 10.94
N ASN A 184 9.91 14.35 10.13
CA ASN A 184 8.54 14.63 9.66
C ASN A 184 8.40 15.87 8.76
N TYR A 185 9.50 16.50 8.34
CA TYR A 185 9.45 17.53 7.31
C TYR A 185 9.21 16.92 5.92
N ILE A 186 8.66 17.76 5.05
CA ILE A 186 8.70 17.55 3.60
C ILE A 186 9.82 18.41 3.04
N TYR A 187 10.75 17.78 2.32
CA TYR A 187 11.85 18.46 1.64
C TYR A 187 11.58 18.50 0.15
N GLU A 188 11.74 19.68 -0.46
CA GLU A 188 11.64 19.84 -1.91
C GLU A 188 13.02 19.89 -2.53
N TYR A 189 13.28 19.01 -3.49
CA TYR A 189 14.52 18.95 -4.25
C TYR A 189 14.29 19.21 -5.73
N SER A 190 15.24 19.89 -6.38
CA SER A 190 15.35 19.83 -7.84
C SER A 190 15.82 18.45 -8.28
N LEU A 191 15.57 18.04 -9.52
CA LEU A 191 16.07 16.76 -10.05
C LEU A 191 17.61 16.71 -10.15
N GLU A 192 18.27 17.87 -10.13
CA GLU A 192 19.72 18.02 -10.06
C GLU A 192 20.26 17.81 -8.64
N GLY A 193 19.39 17.82 -7.63
CA GLY A 193 19.71 17.54 -6.24
C GLY A 193 19.91 18.77 -5.36
N ALA A 194 19.50 19.97 -5.81
CA ALA A 194 19.48 21.14 -4.94
C ALA A 194 18.27 21.07 -4.00
N LEU A 195 18.47 21.32 -2.71
CA LEU A 195 17.36 21.50 -1.77
C LEU A 195 16.77 22.90 -1.96
N LEU A 196 15.51 22.95 -2.37
CA LEU A 196 14.81 24.18 -2.77
C LEU A 196 13.96 24.73 -1.63
N ASN A 197 13.27 23.84 -0.90
CA ASN A 197 12.32 24.23 0.12
C ASN A 197 12.20 23.15 1.22
N LYS A 198 11.64 23.56 2.36
CA LYS A 198 11.31 22.68 3.49
C LYS A 198 10.06 23.19 4.18
N TRP A 199 9.08 22.33 4.38
CA TRP A 199 7.82 22.67 5.04
C TRP A 199 7.22 21.47 5.79
N GLY A 200 6.09 21.70 6.45
CA GLY A 200 5.45 20.68 7.30
C GLY A 200 6.22 20.47 8.61
N GLY A 201 6.29 19.21 9.05
CA GLY A 201 6.98 18.84 10.29
C GLY A 201 6.19 19.11 11.58
N PRO A 202 6.83 18.85 12.74
CA PRO A 202 6.21 19.00 14.04
C PRO A 202 5.81 20.45 14.32
N SER A 203 4.53 20.69 14.57
CA SER A 203 4.03 22.01 14.94
C SER A 203 2.80 21.91 15.85
N ARG A 204 2.36 23.04 16.41
CA ARG A 204 1.08 23.12 17.16
C ARG A 204 -0.12 23.45 16.27
N SER A 205 0.08 23.56 14.97
CA SER A 205 -0.96 23.95 14.01
C SER A 205 -1.60 22.73 13.35
N ALA A 206 -2.69 22.94 12.61
CA ALA A 206 -3.31 21.87 11.81
C ALA A 206 -2.37 21.29 10.73
N ALA A 207 -1.34 22.05 10.33
CA ALA A 207 -0.31 21.65 9.38
C ALA A 207 0.74 20.66 9.95
N ASN A 208 0.66 20.33 11.25
CA ASN A 208 1.51 19.33 11.88
C ASN A 208 1.53 18.02 11.09
N LEU A 209 2.70 17.40 10.98
CA LEU A 209 2.84 16.04 10.46
C LEU A 209 3.47 15.15 11.52
N SER A 210 2.85 13.99 11.74
CA SER A 210 3.31 12.95 12.66
C SER A 210 3.34 11.61 11.94
N ASN A 211 4.56 11.17 11.68
CA ASN A 211 4.89 10.07 10.79
C ASN A 211 4.31 10.31 9.39
N ALA A 212 4.89 11.29 8.67
CA ALA A 212 4.62 11.62 7.27
C ALA A 212 4.99 10.43 6.36
N HIS A 213 4.16 9.40 6.36
CA HIS A 213 4.55 8.06 5.92
C HIS A 213 4.41 7.83 4.41
N GLY A 214 3.66 8.69 3.73
CA GLY A 214 3.48 8.65 2.28
C GLY A 214 3.41 10.08 1.74
N ILE A 215 3.47 10.24 0.44
CA ILE A 215 3.19 11.51 -0.21
C ILE A 215 2.64 11.26 -1.62
N SER A 216 1.62 12.02 -1.99
CA SER A 216 0.91 11.82 -3.25
C SER A 216 0.47 13.16 -3.82
N ILE A 217 0.57 13.31 -5.15
CA ILE A 217 0.07 14.49 -5.85
C ILE A 217 -1.29 14.16 -6.48
N ASP A 218 -2.32 14.91 -6.09
CA ASP A 218 -3.54 15.01 -6.88
C ASP A 218 -3.34 16.14 -7.89
N ALA A 219 -2.86 15.80 -9.09
CA ALA A 219 -2.57 16.77 -10.15
C ALA A 219 -3.83 17.35 -10.82
N ASP A 220 -4.96 16.64 -10.74
CA ASP A 220 -6.20 17.00 -11.43
C ASP A 220 -7.27 17.58 -10.49
N ASP A 221 -6.93 17.90 -9.24
CA ASP A 221 -7.87 18.55 -8.31
C ASP A 221 -8.35 19.89 -8.93
N PRO A 222 -9.66 20.17 -8.93
CA PRO A 222 -10.21 21.38 -9.54
C PRO A 222 -9.71 22.70 -8.91
N ARG A 223 -9.07 22.64 -7.74
CA ARG A 223 -8.44 23.79 -7.07
C ARG A 223 -6.98 24.01 -7.49
N GLY A 224 -6.47 23.18 -8.41
CA GLY A 224 -5.06 23.08 -8.78
C GLY A 224 -4.35 21.93 -8.04
N PRO A 225 -3.12 21.56 -8.45
CA PRO A 225 -2.41 20.41 -7.90
C PRO A 225 -2.25 20.46 -6.38
N LEU A 226 -2.64 19.39 -5.69
CA LEU A 226 -2.54 19.27 -4.24
C LEU A 226 -1.59 18.16 -3.82
N VAL A 227 -0.88 18.41 -2.72
CA VAL A 227 -0.02 17.43 -2.05
C VAL A 227 -0.80 16.81 -0.90
N TRP A 228 -0.93 15.49 -0.88
CA TRP A 228 -1.57 14.76 0.20
C TRP A 228 -0.54 13.95 0.97
N VAL A 229 -0.51 14.14 2.29
CA VAL A 229 0.45 13.52 3.19
C VAL A 229 -0.30 12.83 4.34
N PRO A 230 -0.20 11.50 4.50
CA PRO A 230 -0.68 10.81 5.67
C PRO A 230 0.09 11.25 6.91
N SER A 231 -0.60 11.85 7.87
CA SER A 231 -0.10 11.99 9.23
C SER A 231 -0.48 10.72 10.00
N ARG A 232 0.26 9.64 9.71
CA ARG A 232 -0.17 8.27 10.01
C ARG A 232 -0.43 8.04 11.49
N SER A 233 0.39 8.62 12.35
CA SER A 233 0.25 8.50 13.81
C SER A 233 -0.96 9.26 14.36
N GLU A 234 -1.43 10.29 13.65
CA GLU A 234 -2.65 11.03 13.97
C GLU A 234 -3.91 10.34 13.40
N ASN A 235 -3.75 9.27 12.61
CA ASN A 235 -4.83 8.62 11.84
C ASN A 235 -5.57 9.63 10.93
N GLN A 236 -4.78 10.47 10.28
CA GLN A 236 -5.24 11.57 9.42
C GLN A 236 -4.48 11.59 8.09
N ILE A 237 -5.10 12.20 7.09
CA ILE A 237 -4.43 12.62 5.85
C ILE A 237 -4.60 14.12 5.71
N LYS A 238 -3.51 14.83 5.42
CA LYS A 238 -3.49 16.29 5.32
C LYS A 238 -3.19 16.71 3.89
N ALA A 239 -3.94 17.68 3.38
CA ALA A 239 -3.73 18.26 2.07
C ALA A 239 -3.00 19.60 2.19
N PHE A 240 -2.08 19.84 1.27
CA PHE A 240 -1.27 21.03 1.15
C PHE A 240 -1.27 21.51 -0.30
N ARG A 241 -0.98 22.78 -0.52
CA ARG A 241 -0.56 23.27 -1.84
C ARG A 241 0.89 22.86 -2.10
N LEU A 242 1.33 22.94 -3.35
CA LEU A 242 2.73 22.65 -3.75
C LEU A 242 3.77 23.48 -2.98
N ASP A 243 3.41 24.70 -2.54
CA ASP A 243 4.29 25.57 -1.74
C ASP A 243 4.38 25.18 -0.24
N GLY A 244 3.67 24.14 0.18
CA GLY A 244 3.61 23.67 1.56
C GLY A 244 2.51 24.32 2.42
N SER A 245 1.67 25.17 1.85
CA SER A 245 0.54 25.77 2.57
C SER A 245 -0.54 24.73 2.87
N TYR A 246 -0.86 24.54 4.16
CA TYR A 246 -1.93 23.64 4.61
C TYR A 246 -3.30 24.06 4.09
N LEU A 247 -4.13 23.07 3.73
CA LEU A 247 -5.49 23.26 3.24
C LEU A 247 -6.54 22.60 4.13
N GLU A 248 -6.44 21.29 4.30
CA GLU A 248 -7.48 20.49 4.94
C GLU A 248 -6.94 19.20 5.53
N THR A 249 -7.75 18.60 6.41
CA THR A 249 -7.49 17.32 7.04
C THR A 249 -8.67 16.39 6.77
N LEU A 250 -8.36 15.14 6.44
CA LEU A 250 -9.29 14.01 6.41
C LEU A 250 -9.00 13.11 7.60
N ASP A 251 -9.98 12.96 8.49
CA ASP A 251 -9.91 12.03 9.61
C ASP A 251 -10.22 10.61 9.15
N LEU A 252 -9.32 9.66 9.45
CA LEU A 252 -9.48 8.23 9.20
C LEU A 252 -9.34 7.45 10.51
N PRO A 253 -10.27 7.65 11.47
CA PRO A 253 -10.13 7.17 12.83
C PRO A 253 -9.93 5.66 12.89
N GLY A 254 -8.96 5.22 13.69
CA GLY A 254 -8.63 3.81 13.84
C GLY A 254 -7.67 3.24 12.80
N THR A 255 -7.28 4.02 11.78
CA THR A 255 -6.47 3.55 10.66
C THR A 255 -5.11 4.23 10.59
N PHE A 256 -4.05 3.43 10.50
CA PHE A 256 -2.69 3.91 10.22
C PHE A 256 -2.43 3.83 8.72
N ALA A 257 -3.07 4.73 7.98
CA ALA A 257 -3.03 4.80 6.52
C ALA A 257 -1.66 5.24 5.97
N GLY A 258 -1.30 4.70 4.81
CA GLY A 258 -0.10 5.03 4.03
C GLY A 258 -0.41 5.92 2.83
N GLN A 259 0.41 5.82 1.79
CA GLN A 259 0.31 6.61 0.55
C GLN A 259 -1.11 6.55 -0.05
N LEU A 260 -1.49 7.61 -0.78
CA LEU A 260 -2.71 7.65 -1.55
C LEU A 260 -2.47 7.32 -3.02
N VAL A 261 -3.42 6.61 -3.62
CA VAL A 261 -3.49 6.44 -5.07
C VAL A 261 -4.77 7.06 -5.59
N PHE A 262 -4.63 8.00 -6.52
CA PHE A 262 -5.76 8.65 -7.21
C PHE A 262 -6.01 7.92 -8.54
N ARG A 263 -7.23 7.38 -8.73
CA ARG A 263 -7.65 6.75 -9.99
C ARG A 263 -9.12 7.02 -10.26
N GLY A 264 -9.38 7.70 -11.37
CA GLY A 264 -10.73 8.08 -11.77
C GLY A 264 -11.43 8.90 -10.68
N ASP A 265 -12.60 8.43 -10.27
CA ASP A 265 -13.45 9.03 -9.24
C ASP A 265 -13.12 8.56 -7.81
N LYS A 266 -12.02 7.82 -7.60
CA LYS A 266 -11.68 7.24 -6.30
C LYS A 266 -10.27 7.58 -5.83
N ILE A 267 -10.09 7.46 -4.52
CA ILE A 267 -8.82 7.50 -3.81
C ILE A 267 -8.67 6.19 -3.06
N TYR A 268 -7.48 5.61 -3.07
CA TYR A 268 -7.19 4.34 -2.40
C TYR A 268 -6.04 4.54 -1.43
N THR A 269 -6.06 3.83 -0.30
CA THR A 269 -4.92 3.79 0.62
C THR A 269 -4.83 2.48 1.38
N ALA A 270 -3.60 2.03 1.61
CA ALA A 270 -3.29 0.88 2.43
C ALA A 270 -3.28 1.28 3.90
N VAL A 271 -3.83 0.42 4.77
CA VAL A 271 -3.80 0.58 6.22
C VAL A 271 -2.86 -0.47 6.80
N CYS A 272 -1.74 -0.02 7.38
CA CYS A 272 -0.71 -0.94 7.90
C CYS A 272 -1.12 -1.56 9.25
N TRP A 273 -1.80 -0.77 10.07
CA TRP A 273 -2.37 -1.22 11.33
C TRP A 273 -3.73 -0.59 11.55
N SER A 274 -4.57 -1.30 12.29
CA SER A 274 -5.79 -0.78 12.88
C SER A 274 -5.74 -0.80 14.40
N LYS A 275 -6.68 -0.09 15.02
CA LYS A 275 -6.90 -0.14 16.46
C LYS A 275 -7.88 -1.25 16.84
N GLU A 276 -7.71 -1.82 18.03
CA GLU A 276 -8.67 -2.75 18.64
C GLU A 276 -10.04 -2.09 18.71
N LYS A 277 -11.03 -2.67 18.02
CA LYS A 277 -12.39 -2.11 17.87
C LYS A 277 -12.41 -0.65 17.38
N GLY A 278 -11.38 -0.24 16.62
CA GLY A 278 -11.25 1.11 16.03
C GLY A 278 -10.74 2.20 16.98
N THR A 279 -10.84 2.03 18.30
CA THR A 279 -10.50 3.09 19.28
C THR A 279 -9.44 2.69 20.31
N GLY A 280 -9.21 1.39 20.49
CA GLY A 280 -8.26 0.88 21.48
C GLY A 280 -6.80 0.99 21.05
N LYS A 281 -5.96 0.09 21.57
CA LYS A 281 -4.54 0.02 21.22
C LYS A 281 -4.35 -0.36 19.75
N ARG A 282 -3.23 0.07 19.15
CA ARG A 282 -2.79 -0.42 17.83
C ARG A 282 -2.53 -1.92 17.90
N LEU A 283 -3.04 -2.68 16.94
CA LEU A 283 -2.85 -4.13 16.84
C LEU A 283 -1.84 -4.48 15.74
N ALA A 284 -1.02 -5.50 15.98
CA ALA A 284 -0.24 -6.13 14.91
C ALA A 284 -1.16 -6.96 14.01
N ASN A 285 -0.74 -7.23 12.77
CA ASN A 285 -1.45 -8.08 11.82
C ASN A 285 -2.91 -7.64 11.57
N SER A 286 -3.15 -6.33 11.53
CA SER A 286 -4.49 -5.73 11.47
C SER A 286 -4.69 -4.83 10.26
N GLY A 287 -3.90 -5.04 9.20
CA GLY A 287 -3.95 -4.25 7.99
C GLY A 287 -5.21 -4.49 7.16
N PHE A 288 -5.56 -3.53 6.31
CA PHE A 288 -6.65 -3.62 5.34
C PHE A 288 -6.52 -2.48 4.31
N VAL A 289 -7.50 -2.33 3.42
CA VAL A 289 -7.51 -1.27 2.39
C VAL A 289 -8.69 -0.33 2.60
N LEU A 290 -8.53 0.94 2.25
CA LEU A 290 -9.62 1.90 2.14
C LEU A 290 -9.80 2.36 0.69
N VAL A 291 -11.07 2.54 0.31
CA VAL A 291 -11.49 3.16 -0.94
C VAL A 291 -12.39 4.33 -0.59
N LEU A 292 -12.03 5.52 -1.07
CA LEU A 292 -12.76 6.75 -0.88
C LEU A 292 -13.30 7.24 -2.23
N ASP A 293 -14.48 7.87 -2.20
CA ASP A 293 -14.96 8.69 -3.30
C ASP A 293 -14.14 9.99 -3.35
N ARG A 294 -13.57 10.33 -4.51
CA ARG A 294 -12.64 11.47 -4.66
C ARG A 294 -13.34 12.81 -4.49
N LYS A 295 -14.59 12.93 -4.95
CA LYS A 295 -15.34 14.19 -4.91
C LYS A 295 -15.76 14.56 -3.48
N SER A 296 -16.36 13.61 -2.77
CA SER A 296 -16.86 13.79 -1.41
C SER A 296 -15.81 13.52 -0.34
N LYS A 297 -14.70 12.85 -0.69
CA LYS A 297 -13.62 12.40 0.20
C LYS A 297 -14.11 11.43 1.29
N ARG A 298 -15.25 10.79 1.05
CA ARG A 298 -15.84 9.82 1.98
C ARG A 298 -15.29 8.44 1.70
N VAL A 299 -14.94 7.69 2.75
CA VAL A 299 -14.66 6.26 2.66
C VAL A 299 -15.96 5.55 2.27
N ILE A 300 -15.95 4.89 1.12
CA ILE A 300 -17.10 4.16 0.56
C ILE A 300 -16.94 2.65 0.70
N SER A 301 -15.72 2.17 0.94
CA SER A 301 -15.44 0.75 1.18
C SER A 301 -14.13 0.57 1.94
N ALA A 302 -14.09 -0.45 2.79
CA ALA A 302 -12.88 -0.90 3.46
C ALA A 302 -12.64 -2.41 3.22
N PRO A 303 -12.04 -2.84 2.10
CA PRO A 303 -11.75 -4.27 1.88
C PRO A 303 -10.86 -4.86 2.99
N GLY A 304 -11.41 -5.82 3.74
CA GLY A 304 -10.80 -6.44 4.93
C GLY A 304 -11.09 -5.71 6.26
N GLY A 305 -11.69 -4.52 6.21
CA GLY A 305 -12.09 -3.71 7.35
C GLY A 305 -13.60 -3.67 7.59
N SER A 306 -13.99 -2.99 8.66
CA SER A 306 -15.39 -2.71 9.01
C SER A 306 -16.07 -1.80 7.99
N GLU A 307 -17.38 -1.97 7.80
CA GLU A 307 -18.16 -1.10 6.93
C GLU A 307 -18.04 0.38 7.34
N PRO A 308 -17.77 1.30 6.40
CA PRO A 308 -17.73 2.72 6.71
C PRO A 308 -19.10 3.25 7.14
N VAL A 309 -19.19 3.68 8.40
CA VAL A 309 -20.39 4.32 8.96
C VAL A 309 -20.10 5.80 9.20
N TYR A 310 -21.09 6.64 8.91
CA TYR A 310 -21.02 8.07 9.18
C TYR A 310 -22.17 8.53 10.06
N LEU A 311 -21.85 9.19 11.17
CA LEU A 311 -22.81 9.85 12.04
C LEU A 311 -22.59 11.35 11.95
N GLU A 312 -23.64 12.11 11.66
CA GLU A 312 -23.57 13.58 11.51
C GLU A 312 -22.47 14.02 10.52
N GLY A 313 -22.29 13.26 9.44
CA GLY A 313 -21.26 13.54 8.43
C GLY A 313 -19.83 13.14 8.81
N LYS A 314 -19.58 12.62 10.03
CA LYS A 314 -18.25 12.19 10.49
C LYS A 314 -18.06 10.68 10.41
N LEU A 315 -16.92 10.26 9.84
CA LEU A 315 -16.55 8.86 9.75
C LEU A 315 -16.36 8.26 11.14
N GLN A 316 -16.98 7.10 11.39
CA GLN A 316 -16.79 6.35 12.63
C GLN A 316 -15.51 5.50 12.57
N PRO A 317 -14.90 5.17 13.72
CA PRO A 317 -13.65 4.41 13.76
C PRO A 317 -13.72 3.09 12.99
N LEU A 318 -12.72 2.87 12.14
CA LEU A 318 -12.58 1.66 11.33
C LEU A 318 -11.57 0.70 11.97
N HIS A 319 -11.77 -0.60 11.74
CA HIS A 319 -10.82 -1.64 12.15
C HIS A 319 -10.90 -2.84 11.22
N GLN A 320 -9.88 -3.71 11.25
CA GLN A 320 -9.92 -4.96 10.53
C GLN A 320 -11.04 -5.86 11.06
N THR A 321 -11.82 -6.46 10.17
CA THR A 321 -12.87 -7.44 10.49
C THR A 321 -12.62 -8.80 9.87
N VAL A 322 -11.79 -8.86 8.81
CA VAL A 322 -11.40 -10.09 8.13
C VAL A 322 -9.87 -10.23 8.15
N PRO A 323 -9.29 -11.24 8.84
CA PRO A 323 -7.85 -11.33 9.08
C PRO A 323 -7.07 -11.93 7.89
N ILE A 324 -7.26 -11.35 6.70
CA ILE A 324 -6.58 -11.76 5.46
C ILE A 324 -5.22 -11.07 5.30
N PHE A 325 -5.21 -9.78 5.63
CA PHE A 325 -4.02 -8.94 5.58
C PHE A 325 -3.39 -8.83 6.97
N LYS A 326 -2.08 -8.61 6.99
CA LYS A 326 -1.32 -8.35 8.21
C LYS A 326 -0.92 -6.89 8.30
N HIS A 327 -0.21 -6.38 7.28
CA HIS A 327 0.41 -5.06 7.33
C HIS A 327 0.42 -4.44 5.93
N CYS A 328 -0.78 -4.17 5.36
CA CYS A 328 -0.90 -3.47 4.08
C CYS A 328 -0.12 -2.16 4.14
N HIS A 329 0.93 -2.06 3.34
CA HIS A 329 1.89 -0.98 3.46
C HIS A 329 1.71 0.05 2.37
N ASP A 330 1.59 -0.45 1.14
CA ASP A 330 1.43 0.34 -0.07
C ASP A 330 0.54 -0.41 -1.07
N LEU A 331 0.06 0.29 -2.08
CA LEU A 331 -0.74 -0.29 -3.14
C LEU A 331 -0.51 0.40 -4.49
N TYR A 332 -0.74 -0.37 -5.55
CA TYR A 332 -0.95 0.15 -6.89
C TYR A 332 -2.38 -0.17 -7.32
N VAL A 333 -3.00 0.72 -8.10
CA VAL A 333 -4.35 0.52 -8.66
C VAL A 333 -4.31 0.71 -10.16
N ASP A 334 -4.76 -0.31 -10.89
CA ASP A 334 -4.77 -0.28 -12.34
C ASP A 334 -6.01 0.43 -12.91
N ARG A 335 -6.04 0.59 -14.24
CA ARG A 335 -7.14 1.26 -14.95
C ARG A 335 -8.49 0.55 -14.83
N ALA A 336 -8.51 -0.75 -14.52
CA ALA A 336 -9.74 -1.50 -14.28
C ALA A 336 -10.26 -1.32 -12.84
N GLY A 337 -9.47 -0.69 -11.97
CA GLY A 337 -9.78 -0.55 -10.55
C GLY A 337 -9.33 -1.75 -9.72
N ASP A 338 -8.56 -2.68 -10.29
CA ASP A 338 -7.96 -3.76 -9.49
C ASP A 338 -6.84 -3.19 -8.62
N ILE A 339 -6.75 -3.67 -7.38
CA ILE A 339 -5.78 -3.20 -6.38
C ILE A 339 -4.71 -4.27 -6.16
N TYR A 340 -3.45 -3.87 -6.21
CA TYR A 340 -2.28 -4.70 -5.95
C TYR A 340 -1.72 -4.24 -4.62
N VAL A 341 -1.79 -5.08 -3.60
CA VAL A 341 -1.52 -4.72 -2.20
C VAL A 341 -0.18 -5.30 -1.78
N GLY A 342 0.78 -4.42 -1.47
CA GLY A 342 2.03 -4.77 -0.83
C GLY A 342 1.88 -4.83 0.69
N GLU A 343 2.57 -5.77 1.32
CA GLU A 343 2.61 -5.89 2.78
C GLU A 343 4.04 -5.86 3.32
N TRP A 344 4.26 -5.04 4.35
CA TRP A 344 5.58 -4.79 4.93
C TRP A 344 6.08 -5.93 5.82
N ASN A 345 5.24 -6.48 6.69
CA ASN A 345 5.61 -7.61 7.56
C ASN A 345 4.55 -8.71 7.44
N ALA A 346 4.71 -9.55 6.43
CA ALA A 346 3.70 -10.56 6.08
C ALA A 346 4.32 -11.89 5.61
N GLU A 347 5.29 -12.43 6.34
CA GLU A 347 5.85 -13.78 6.06
C GLU A 347 6.40 -13.92 4.63
N ARG A 348 7.14 -12.91 4.13
CA ARG A 348 7.72 -12.89 2.78
C ARG A 348 6.69 -13.07 1.66
N ARG A 349 5.47 -12.60 1.88
CA ARG A 349 4.38 -12.68 0.92
C ARG A 349 4.58 -11.68 -0.22
N TYR A 350 4.35 -12.16 -1.44
CA TYR A 350 4.22 -11.33 -2.64
C TYR A 350 2.90 -10.56 -2.65
N PRO A 351 2.75 -9.51 -3.46
CA PRO A 351 1.52 -8.72 -3.49
C PRO A 351 0.27 -9.57 -3.73
N TYR A 352 -0.76 -9.30 -2.95
CA TYR A 352 -2.11 -9.79 -3.22
C TYR A 352 -2.80 -8.90 -4.25
N LYS A 353 -3.63 -9.48 -5.10
CA LYS A 353 -4.48 -8.74 -6.02
C LYS A 353 -5.93 -8.80 -5.55
N LEU A 354 -6.59 -7.65 -5.51
CA LEU A 354 -8.01 -7.48 -5.29
C LEU A 354 -8.65 -7.13 -6.63
N VAL A 355 -9.38 -8.08 -7.21
CA VAL A 355 -10.06 -7.90 -8.49
C VAL A 355 -11.42 -7.26 -8.25
N LEU A 356 -11.66 -6.10 -8.85
CA LEU A 356 -12.93 -5.38 -8.68
C LEU A 356 -14.10 -6.22 -9.18
N GLU A 357 -15.15 -6.36 -8.37
CA GLU A 357 -16.32 -7.13 -8.75
C GLU A 357 -17.05 -6.47 -9.94
N GLY A 358 -17.40 -7.27 -10.95
CA GLY A 358 -18.08 -6.79 -12.16
C GLY A 358 -17.14 -6.21 -13.24
N SER A 359 -15.82 -6.20 -13.02
CA SER A 359 -14.83 -5.78 -14.04
C SER A 359 -14.67 -6.81 -15.18
N GLY A 360 -15.18 -8.03 -15.02
CA GLY A 360 -15.08 -9.13 -15.99
C GLY A 360 -16.17 -9.19 -17.07
N SER A 361 -17.01 -8.16 -17.22
CA SER A 361 -18.07 -8.14 -18.23
C SER A 361 -18.20 -6.78 -18.92
N ARG A 362 -17.19 -6.37 -19.71
CA ARG A 362 -17.36 -5.43 -20.83
C ARG A 362 -16.39 -5.75 -21.95
#